data_AF-A0AAU2RN24-F1
#
_entry.id   AF-A0AAU2RN24-F1
#
_cell.length_a   1.000
_cell.length_b   1.000
_cell.length_c   1.000
_cell.angle_alpha   90.00
_cell.angle_beta   90.00
_cell.angle_gamma   90.00
#
_symmetry.space_group_name_H-M   'P 1'
#
loop_
_entity.id
_entity.type
_entity.pdbx_description
1 polymer ?
#
loop_
_entity_poly.entity_id
_entity_poly.type
_entity_poly.pdbx_seq_one_letter_code
_entity_poly.pdbx_strand_id
1 'polypeptide(L)'
;MSPTSEPLTAERILEATEDVLRRHGPAKATVVDVARALGVSHGSVYRHFRTKAVLREAVTKRWLDRTTATLTAIAAEDRDPEARLRAWLAALFEAKRRKAGDDPELFATYQVLAEENGEAVGAHIADLTGQLARIVQSGVDARTFTSTAPAPAARAVFHATARFHDPSYAPVWRQPDIEAQFEAVVELVMRGLRT
;
A
#
# COMPACT_ATOMS: atom_id res chain seq x y z
N MET A 1 -12.42 -40.54 10.96
CA MET A 1 -12.78 -39.61 9.89
C MET A 1 -11.52 -38.88 9.46
N SER A 2 -11.01 -39.15 8.26
CA SER A 2 -9.90 -38.37 7.70
C SER A 2 -10.38 -36.93 7.50
N PRO A 3 -9.59 -35.89 7.85
CA PRO A 3 -9.97 -34.53 7.52
C PRO A 3 -10.04 -34.43 6.00
N THR A 4 -11.22 -34.08 5.47
CA THR A 4 -11.39 -33.76 4.05
C THR A 4 -10.45 -32.59 3.75
N SER A 5 -9.36 -32.88 3.03
CA SER A 5 -8.38 -31.85 2.67
C SER A 5 -9.09 -30.81 1.81
N GLU A 6 -9.31 -29.64 2.39
CA GLU A 6 -9.91 -28.50 1.71
C GLU A 6 -9.09 -28.18 0.44
N PRO A 7 -9.71 -27.81 -0.69
CA PRO A 7 -9.00 -27.63 -1.95
C PRO A 7 -7.91 -26.55 -1.83
N LEU A 8 -6.76 -26.79 -2.46
CA LEU A 8 -5.70 -25.78 -2.55
C LEU A 8 -6.16 -24.66 -3.47
N THR A 9 -6.24 -23.44 -2.94
CA THR A 9 -6.61 -22.25 -3.70
C THR A 9 -5.46 -21.25 -3.70
N ALA A 10 -5.48 -20.32 -4.67
CA ALA A 10 -4.53 -19.22 -4.69
C ALA A 10 -4.58 -18.42 -3.38
N GLU A 11 -5.78 -18.17 -2.86
CA GLU A 11 -5.99 -17.45 -1.59
C GLU A 11 -5.32 -18.14 -0.40
N ARG A 12 -5.52 -19.46 -0.23
CA ARG A 12 -4.88 -20.22 0.85
C ARG A 12 -3.36 -20.23 0.75
N ILE A 13 -2.83 -20.25 -0.47
CA ILE A 13 -1.39 -20.12 -0.70
C ILE A 13 -0.90 -18.73 -0.27
N LEU A 14 -1.63 -17.66 -0.59
CA LEU A 14 -1.26 -16.30 -0.19
C LEU A 14 -1.30 -16.14 1.34
N GLU A 15 -2.34 -16.65 2.00
CA GLU A 15 -2.44 -16.65 3.47
C GLU A 15 -1.27 -17.39 4.13
N ALA A 16 -0.97 -18.61 3.69
CA ALA A 16 0.19 -19.35 4.19
C ALA A 16 1.52 -18.65 3.88
N THR A 17 1.60 -17.94 2.76
CA THR A 17 2.79 -17.15 2.41
C THR A 17 2.98 -15.98 3.35
N GLU A 18 1.90 -15.26 3.70
CA GLU A 18 1.97 -14.21 4.72
C GLU A 18 2.49 -14.74 6.06
N ASP A 19 1.99 -15.89 6.50
CA ASP A 19 2.43 -16.50 7.76
C ASP A 19 3.89 -16.94 7.72
N VAL A 20 4.33 -17.52 6.60
CA VAL A 20 5.74 -17.89 6.40
C VAL A 20 6.63 -16.63 6.39
N LEU A 21 6.20 -15.54 5.76
CA LEU A 21 6.92 -14.27 5.76
C LEU A 21 6.99 -13.68 7.18
N ARG A 22 5.89 -13.65 7.93
CA ARG A 22 5.88 -13.19 9.33
C ARG A 22 6.82 -13.98 10.24
N ARG A 23 6.99 -15.28 9.99
CA ARG A 23 7.84 -16.15 10.82
C ARG A 23 9.32 -16.08 10.47
N HIS A 24 9.65 -15.89 9.20
CA HIS A 24 11.02 -16.09 8.70
C HIS A 24 11.64 -14.85 8.05
N GLY A 25 10.83 -13.86 7.71
CA GLY A 25 11.20 -12.69 6.95
C GLY A 25 11.41 -12.96 5.46
N PRO A 26 11.44 -11.91 4.62
CA PRO A 26 11.52 -12.03 3.16
C PRO A 26 12.79 -12.74 2.67
N ALA A 27 13.90 -12.58 3.40
CA ALA A 27 15.18 -13.18 3.04
C ALA A 27 15.19 -14.71 3.16
N LYS A 28 14.51 -15.26 4.17
CA LYS A 28 14.57 -16.70 4.49
C LYS A 28 13.33 -17.47 4.05
N ALA A 29 12.18 -16.82 3.89
CA ALA A 29 10.94 -17.47 3.46
C ALA A 29 11.11 -18.16 2.10
N THR A 30 10.71 -19.44 2.00
CA THR A 30 10.73 -20.20 0.75
C THR A 30 9.36 -20.74 0.38
N VAL A 31 9.16 -21.01 -0.92
CA VAL A 31 7.95 -21.68 -1.41
C VAL A 31 7.83 -23.11 -0.87
N VAL A 32 8.95 -23.74 -0.49
CA VAL A 32 8.97 -25.04 0.20
C VAL A 32 8.36 -24.92 1.59
N ASP A 33 8.65 -23.85 2.33
CA ASP A 33 8.04 -23.61 3.64
C ASP A 33 6.53 -23.37 3.53
N VAL A 34 6.08 -22.66 2.49
CA VAL A 34 4.66 -22.48 2.17
C VAL A 34 3.98 -23.82 1.87
N ALA A 35 4.59 -24.63 1.01
CA ALA A 35 4.07 -25.95 0.67
C ALA A 35 3.99 -26.87 1.92
N ARG A 36 5.02 -26.83 2.77
CA ARG A 36 5.06 -27.57 4.04
C ARG A 36 3.94 -27.10 4.98
N ALA A 37 3.74 -25.79 5.12
CA ALA A 37 2.69 -25.22 5.96
C ALA A 37 1.28 -25.64 5.52
N LEU A 38 1.08 -25.87 4.22
CA LEU A 38 -0.19 -26.31 3.63
C LEU A 38 -0.34 -27.84 3.52
N GLY A 39 0.70 -28.61 3.84
CA GLY A 39 0.68 -30.07 3.67
C GLY A 39 0.60 -30.52 2.21
N VAL A 40 1.11 -29.71 1.26
CA VAL A 40 1.08 -30.01 -0.19
C VAL A 40 2.49 -30.11 -0.76
N SER A 41 2.59 -30.66 -1.98
CA SER A 41 3.87 -30.65 -2.70
C SER A 41 4.21 -29.23 -3.19
N HIS A 42 5.50 -28.92 -3.24
CA HIS A 42 6.00 -27.66 -3.81
C HIS A 42 5.51 -27.43 -5.25
N GLY A 43 5.44 -28.49 -6.06
CA GLY A 43 4.88 -28.42 -7.41
C GLY A 43 3.40 -28.00 -7.44
N SER A 44 2.64 -28.26 -6.37
CA SER A 44 1.25 -27.80 -6.26
C SER A 44 1.16 -26.29 -6.10
N VAL A 45 2.08 -25.67 -5.34
CA VAL A 45 2.15 -24.22 -5.22
C VAL A 45 2.55 -23.58 -6.57
N TYR A 46 3.52 -24.17 -7.28
CA TYR A 46 3.96 -23.67 -8.58
C TYR A 46 2.90 -23.72 -9.68
N ARG A 47 1.88 -24.58 -9.57
CA ARG A 47 0.74 -24.56 -10.48
C ARG A 47 -0.10 -23.28 -10.36
N HIS A 48 -0.11 -22.63 -9.19
CA HIS A 48 -0.80 -21.36 -8.98
C HIS A 48 0.13 -20.16 -9.19
N PHE A 49 1.36 -20.24 -8.69
CA PHE A 49 2.35 -19.16 -8.77
C PHE A 49 3.64 -19.68 -9.34
N ARG A 50 3.87 -19.47 -10.63
CA ARG A 50 4.95 -20.11 -11.41
C ARG A 50 6.36 -19.88 -10.85
N THR A 51 6.59 -18.81 -10.09
CA THR A 51 7.89 -18.49 -9.47
C THR A 51 7.70 -17.91 -8.07
N LYS A 52 8.77 -17.94 -7.25
CA LYS A 52 8.80 -17.24 -5.95
C LYS A 52 8.53 -15.74 -6.11
N ALA A 53 9.03 -15.12 -7.18
CA ALA A 53 8.81 -13.70 -7.46
C ALA A 53 7.32 -13.40 -7.70
N VAL A 54 6.63 -14.21 -8.52
CA VAL A 54 5.19 -14.07 -8.78
C VAL A 54 4.37 -14.24 -7.49
N LEU A 55 4.75 -15.19 -6.63
CA LEU A 55 4.11 -15.36 -5.31
C LEU A 55 4.34 -14.14 -4.39
N ARG A 56 5.56 -13.60 -4.39
CA ARG A 56 5.94 -12.41 -3.60
C ARG A 56 5.18 -11.16 -4.05
N GLU A 57 5.03 -10.95 -5.36
CA GLU A 57 4.23 -9.86 -5.93
C GLU A 57 2.76 -9.99 -5.51
N ALA A 58 2.18 -11.18 -5.68
CA ALA A 58 0.78 -11.44 -5.37
C ALA A 58 0.46 -11.26 -3.86
N VAL A 59 1.32 -11.77 -2.98
CA VAL A 59 1.11 -11.62 -1.52
C VAL A 59 1.28 -10.17 -1.07
N THR A 60 2.22 -9.43 -1.67
CA THR A 60 2.41 -8.00 -1.37
C THR A 60 1.23 -7.18 -1.84
N LYS A 61 0.74 -7.42 -3.07
CA LYS A 61 -0.47 -6.78 -3.60
C LYS A 61 -1.64 -7.01 -2.66
N ARG A 62 -1.91 -8.27 -2.31
CA ARG A 62 -2.97 -8.64 -1.37
C ARG A 62 -2.85 -7.89 -0.03
N TRP A 63 -1.64 -7.84 0.53
CA TRP A 63 -1.40 -7.17 1.79
C TRP A 63 -1.62 -5.65 1.69
N LEU A 64 -1.20 -5.00 0.60
CA LEU A 64 -1.43 -3.56 0.35
C LEU A 64 -2.92 -3.25 0.16
N ASP A 65 -3.64 -4.08 -0.60
CA ASP A 65 -5.06 -3.89 -0.92
C ASP A 65 -5.96 -3.81 0.34
N ARG A 66 -5.58 -4.49 1.43
CA ARG A 66 -6.32 -4.44 2.72
C ARG A 66 -6.43 -3.03 3.30
N THR A 67 -5.47 -2.13 3.02
CA THR A 67 -5.52 -0.72 3.45
C THR A 67 -6.10 0.22 2.41
N THR A 68 -6.18 -0.20 1.15
CA THR A 68 -6.72 0.62 0.06
C THR A 68 -8.22 0.88 0.25
N ALA A 69 -8.97 -0.03 0.86
CA ALA A 69 -10.43 0.13 1.06
C ALA A 69 -10.80 1.41 1.82
N THR A 70 -10.08 1.75 2.90
CA THR A 70 -10.31 2.99 3.65
C THR A 70 -10.02 4.23 2.81
N LEU A 71 -8.93 4.22 2.05
CA LEU A 71 -8.56 5.33 1.16
C LEU A 71 -9.58 5.51 0.03
N THR A 72 -10.05 4.41 -0.56
CA THR A 72 -11.11 4.42 -1.58
C THR A 72 -12.40 5.01 -1.03
N ALA A 73 -12.79 4.65 0.20
CA ALA A 73 -13.96 5.22 0.86
C ALA A 73 -13.81 6.74 1.03
N ILE A 74 -12.68 7.19 1.60
CA ILE A 74 -12.41 8.63 1.79
C ILE A 74 -12.40 9.37 0.45
N ALA A 75 -11.79 8.81 -0.59
CA ALA A 75 -11.73 9.43 -1.92
C ALA A 75 -13.12 9.58 -2.57
N ALA A 76 -14.09 8.75 -2.19
CA ALA A 76 -15.47 8.77 -2.68
C ALA A 76 -16.42 9.58 -1.79
N GLU A 77 -15.99 10.07 -0.62
CA GLU A 77 -16.84 10.85 0.28
C GLU A 77 -17.36 12.13 -0.39
N ASP A 78 -18.65 12.42 -0.22
CA ASP A 78 -19.25 13.67 -0.65
C ASP A 78 -19.06 14.74 0.43
N ARG A 79 -17.92 15.43 0.38
CA ARG A 79 -17.55 16.52 1.30
C ARG A 79 -16.64 17.51 0.60
N ASP A 80 -16.34 18.61 1.30
CA ASP A 80 -15.38 19.61 0.83
C ASP A 80 -14.08 18.96 0.30
N PRO A 81 -13.66 19.25 -0.95
CA PRO A 81 -12.51 18.60 -1.57
C PRO A 81 -11.18 18.83 -0.83
N GLU A 82 -10.99 20.01 -0.24
CA GLU A 82 -9.80 20.34 0.56
C GLU A 82 -9.77 19.51 1.85
N ALA A 83 -10.89 19.42 2.57
CA ALA A 83 -11.02 18.53 3.71
C ALA A 83 -10.74 17.08 3.29
N ARG A 84 -11.35 16.60 2.20
CA ARG A 84 -11.19 15.22 1.69
C ARG A 84 -9.73 14.88 1.37
N LEU A 85 -9.00 15.78 0.72
CA LEU A 85 -7.59 15.59 0.43
C LEU A 85 -6.76 15.48 1.71
N ARG A 86 -7.00 16.33 2.72
CA ARG A 86 -6.32 16.24 4.02
C ARG A 86 -6.54 14.89 4.70
N ALA A 87 -7.78 14.42 4.80
CA ALA A 87 -8.03 13.12 5.45
C ALA A 87 -7.47 11.95 4.65
N TRP A 88 -7.49 12.03 3.32
CA TRP A 88 -6.89 10.98 2.50
C TRP A 88 -5.38 10.87 2.75
N LEU A 89 -4.67 12.00 2.79
CA LEU A 89 -3.22 12.03 3.08
C LEU A 89 -2.93 11.52 4.50
N ALA A 90 -3.72 11.94 5.50
CA ALA A 90 -3.56 11.51 6.88
C ALA A 90 -3.83 10.00 7.03
N ALA A 91 -4.86 9.49 6.38
CA ALA A 91 -5.19 8.07 6.38
C ALA A 91 -4.11 7.23 5.68
N LEU A 92 -3.49 7.74 4.60
CA LEU A 92 -2.38 7.06 3.94
C LEU A 92 -1.17 6.97 4.88
N PHE A 93 -0.79 8.09 5.50
CA PHE A 93 0.33 8.12 6.45
C PHE A 93 0.08 7.14 7.61
N GLU A 94 -1.10 7.19 8.23
CA GLU A 94 -1.43 6.30 9.34
C GLU A 94 -1.48 4.82 8.91
N ALA A 95 -2.02 4.52 7.73
CA ALA A 95 -2.04 3.16 7.20
C ALA A 95 -0.62 2.60 7.00
N LYS A 96 0.31 3.42 6.47
CA LYS A 96 1.71 3.03 6.27
C LYS A 96 2.45 2.88 7.60
N ARG A 97 2.22 3.80 8.55
CA ARG A 97 2.79 3.74 9.91
C ARG A 97 2.34 2.49 10.67
N ARG A 98 1.05 2.15 10.65
CA ARG A 98 0.52 0.91 11.25
C ARG A 98 1.11 -0.33 10.59
N LYS A 99 1.14 -0.39 9.26
CA LYS A 99 1.74 -1.52 8.53
C LYS A 99 3.21 -1.75 8.90
N ALA A 100 3.99 -0.68 9.05
CA ALA A 100 5.39 -0.77 9.49
C ALA A 100 5.55 -1.25 10.95
N GLY A 101 4.53 -1.07 11.80
CA GLY A 101 4.53 -1.52 13.18
C GLY A 101 3.95 -2.92 13.39
N ASP A 102 2.78 -3.18 12.83
CA ASP A 102 1.98 -4.37 13.10
C ASP A 102 2.45 -5.59 12.29
N ASP A 103 3.07 -5.39 11.13
CA ASP A 103 3.46 -6.46 10.22
C ASP A 103 4.86 -6.21 9.61
N PRO A 104 5.92 -6.14 10.44
CA PRO A 104 7.25 -5.65 10.02
C PRO A 104 7.88 -6.49 8.91
N GLU A 105 7.65 -7.80 8.89
CA GLU A 105 8.24 -8.69 7.88
C GLU A 105 7.52 -8.59 6.51
N LEU A 106 6.20 -8.39 6.50
CA LEU A 106 5.49 -8.05 5.27
C LEU A 106 5.83 -6.63 4.80
N PHE A 107 6.04 -5.70 5.74
CA PHE A 107 6.54 -4.37 5.41
C PHE A 107 7.95 -4.42 4.79
N ALA A 108 8.86 -5.25 5.30
CA ALA A 108 10.18 -5.47 4.72
C ALA A 108 10.09 -6.09 3.32
N THR A 109 9.13 -7.00 3.10
CA THR A 109 8.87 -7.56 1.76
C THR A 109 8.41 -6.47 0.78
N TYR A 110 7.55 -5.56 1.25
CA TYR A 110 7.11 -4.39 0.50
C TYR A 110 8.27 -3.41 0.20
N GLN A 111 9.16 -3.15 1.17
CA GLN A 111 10.36 -2.33 0.97
C GLN A 111 11.23 -2.85 -0.17
N VAL A 112 11.54 -4.15 -0.15
CA VAL A 112 12.33 -4.79 -1.22
C VAL A 112 11.67 -4.62 -2.59
N LEU A 113 10.35 -4.85 -2.69
CA LEU A 113 9.64 -4.65 -3.95
C LEU A 113 9.57 -3.19 -4.38
N ALA A 114 9.54 -2.24 -3.46
CA ALA A 114 9.57 -0.82 -3.79
C ALA A 114 10.94 -0.43 -4.38
N GLU A 115 12.03 -0.92 -3.80
CA GLU A 115 13.40 -0.71 -4.32
C GLU A 115 13.60 -1.37 -5.70
N GLU A 116 13.02 -2.55 -5.90
CA GLU A 116 13.07 -3.29 -7.18
C GLU A 116 12.11 -2.75 -8.25
N ASN A 117 11.29 -1.73 -7.96
CA ASN A 117 10.19 -1.26 -8.83
C ASN A 117 9.24 -2.38 -9.26
N GLY A 118 8.87 -3.25 -8.30
CA GLY A 118 7.98 -4.39 -8.51
C GLY A 118 6.59 -4.00 -9.02
N GLU A 119 5.96 -4.92 -9.74
CA GLU A 119 4.69 -4.68 -10.43
C GLU A 119 3.57 -4.36 -9.44
N ALA A 120 3.49 -5.07 -8.31
CA ALA A 120 2.49 -4.82 -7.29
C ALA A 120 2.62 -3.41 -6.68
N VAL A 121 3.85 -2.92 -6.50
CA VAL A 121 4.10 -1.58 -5.96
C VAL A 121 3.74 -0.52 -6.99
N GLY A 122 4.11 -0.71 -8.26
CA GLY A 122 3.72 0.18 -9.36
C GLY A 122 2.20 0.30 -9.48
N ALA A 123 1.48 -0.83 -9.46
CA ALA A 123 0.02 -0.85 -9.50
C ALA A 123 -0.60 -0.15 -8.27
N HIS A 124 -0.05 -0.36 -7.08
CA HIS A 124 -0.51 0.32 -5.87
C HIS A 124 -0.32 1.84 -5.96
N ILE A 125 0.83 2.32 -6.43
CA ILE A 125 1.08 3.76 -6.62
C ILE A 125 0.15 4.34 -7.68
N ALA A 126 -0.12 3.61 -8.76
CA ALA A 126 -1.06 4.03 -9.80
C ALA A 126 -2.49 4.20 -9.26
N ASP A 127 -2.94 3.29 -8.39
CA ASP A 127 -4.24 3.42 -7.74
C ASP A 127 -4.30 4.62 -6.78
N LEU A 128 -3.29 4.78 -5.91
CA LEU A 128 -3.19 5.91 -4.98
C LEU A 128 -3.19 7.27 -5.69
N THR A 129 -2.38 7.39 -6.75
CA THR A 129 -2.31 8.63 -7.55
C THR A 129 -3.60 8.85 -8.35
N GLY A 130 -4.28 7.79 -8.79
CA GLY A 130 -5.61 7.87 -9.40
C GLY A 130 -6.70 8.35 -8.43
N GLN A 131 -6.66 7.92 -7.17
CA GLN A 131 -7.55 8.42 -6.11
C GLN A 131 -7.32 9.91 -5.86
N LEU A 132 -6.06 10.32 -5.69
CA LEU A 132 -5.70 11.74 -5.54
C LEU A 132 -6.16 12.57 -6.73
N ALA A 133 -6.01 12.08 -7.96
CA ALA A 133 -6.45 12.79 -9.17
C ALA A 133 -7.96 13.08 -9.16
N ARG A 134 -8.79 12.13 -8.68
CA ARG A 134 -10.23 12.34 -8.53
C ARG A 134 -10.55 13.41 -7.47
N ILE A 135 -9.84 13.39 -6.34
CA ILE A 135 -10.03 14.40 -5.28
C ILE A 135 -9.66 15.79 -5.81
N VAL A 136 -8.51 15.92 -6.48
CA VAL A 136 -8.06 17.19 -7.07
C VAL A 136 -9.02 17.67 -8.15
N GLN A 137 -9.48 16.79 -9.05
CA GLN A 137 -10.46 17.14 -10.08
C GLN A 137 -11.74 17.70 -9.46
N SER A 138 -12.27 17.03 -8.44
CA SER A 138 -13.48 17.51 -7.74
C SER A 138 -13.27 18.87 -7.05
N GLY A 139 -12.05 19.16 -6.57
CA GLY A 139 -11.73 20.49 -6.06
C GLY A 139 -11.64 21.56 -7.14
N VAL A 140 -11.19 21.21 -8.35
CA VAL A 140 -11.22 22.10 -9.52
C VAL A 140 -12.66 22.37 -9.95
N ASP A 141 -13.50 21.33 -10.02
CA ASP A 141 -14.91 21.44 -10.40
C ASP A 141 -15.69 22.32 -9.39
N ALA A 142 -15.37 22.20 -8.10
CA ALA A 142 -15.92 23.01 -7.02
C ALA A 142 -15.30 24.42 -6.90
N ARG A 143 -14.26 24.74 -7.71
CA ARG A 143 -13.45 25.97 -7.63
C ARG A 143 -12.74 26.18 -6.29
N THR A 144 -12.53 25.09 -5.54
CA THR A 144 -11.68 25.06 -4.34
C THR A 144 -10.21 25.05 -4.73
N PHE A 145 -9.86 24.39 -5.85
CA PHE A 145 -8.50 24.33 -6.39
C PHE A 145 -8.40 25.00 -7.76
N THR A 146 -7.21 25.50 -8.11
CA THR A 146 -6.93 26.29 -9.33
C THR A 146 -6.17 25.51 -10.40
N SER A 147 -5.79 24.26 -10.13
CA SER A 147 -4.97 23.46 -11.05
C SER A 147 -5.66 23.23 -12.41
N THR A 148 -4.94 23.52 -13.49
CA THR A 148 -5.38 23.21 -14.86
C THR A 148 -5.04 21.79 -15.31
N ALA A 149 -4.30 21.04 -14.48
CA ALA A 149 -3.86 19.68 -14.78
C ALA A 149 -3.96 18.77 -13.53
N PRO A 150 -5.17 18.28 -13.21
CA PRO A 150 -5.44 17.55 -11.96
C PRO A 150 -4.59 16.29 -11.76
N ALA A 151 -4.36 15.49 -12.81
CA ALA A 151 -3.56 14.27 -12.70
C ALA A 151 -2.06 14.55 -12.47
N PRO A 152 -1.40 15.48 -13.20
CA PRO A 152 -0.06 15.95 -12.82
C PRO A 152 0.02 16.55 -11.41
N ALA A 153 -0.97 17.34 -10.99
CA ALA A 153 -1.01 17.91 -9.64
C ALA A 153 -1.12 16.82 -8.57
N ALA A 154 -1.97 15.80 -8.76
CA ALA A 154 -2.07 14.66 -7.86
C ALA A 154 -0.76 13.88 -7.69
N ARG A 155 -0.01 13.69 -8.79
CA ARG A 155 1.33 13.09 -8.72
C ARG A 155 2.31 13.99 -7.95
N ALA A 156 2.27 15.30 -8.16
CA ALA A 156 3.09 16.24 -7.41
C ALA A 156 2.77 16.21 -5.91
N VAL A 157 1.49 16.14 -5.52
CA VAL A 157 1.05 15.96 -4.13
C VAL A 157 1.60 14.66 -3.54
N PHE A 158 1.49 13.55 -4.28
CA PHE A 158 2.01 12.25 -3.85
C PHE A 158 3.53 12.30 -3.61
N HIS A 159 4.29 12.91 -4.52
CA HIS A 159 5.74 13.07 -4.37
C HIS A 159 6.13 14.03 -3.25
N ALA A 160 5.44 15.18 -3.11
CA ALA A 160 5.70 16.16 -2.06
C ALA A 160 5.49 15.58 -0.65
N THR A 161 4.62 14.59 -0.52
CA THR A 161 4.31 13.91 0.75
C THR A 161 5.02 12.56 0.92
N ALA A 162 5.94 12.20 0.01
CA ALA A 162 6.62 10.89 0.00
C ALA A 162 7.26 10.52 1.34
N ARG A 163 7.82 11.50 2.06
CA ARG A 163 8.41 11.30 3.39
C ARG A 163 7.47 10.61 4.40
N PHE A 164 6.15 10.66 4.19
CA PHE A 164 5.13 10.14 5.10
C PHE A 164 4.46 8.85 4.62
N HIS A 165 4.85 8.28 3.47
CA HIS A 165 4.22 7.05 2.97
C HIS A 165 5.14 6.13 2.17
N ASP A 166 6.26 6.67 1.66
CA ASP A 166 7.30 5.90 1.01
C ASP A 166 8.07 5.07 2.04
N PRO A 167 8.18 3.74 1.84
CA PRO A 167 8.70 2.85 2.85
C PRO A 167 10.20 3.03 3.15
N SER A 168 10.96 3.76 2.32
CA SER A 168 12.34 4.16 2.62
C SER A 168 12.43 5.11 3.83
N TYR A 169 11.36 5.85 4.12
CA TYR A 169 11.25 6.75 5.28
C TYR A 169 10.59 6.09 6.51
N ALA A 170 10.31 4.79 6.49
CA ALA A 170 9.67 4.12 7.64
C ALA A 170 10.38 4.33 9.00
N PRO A 171 11.74 4.34 9.08
CA PRO A 171 12.43 4.55 10.35
C PRO A 171 12.13 5.91 11.00
N VAL A 172 11.76 6.93 10.21
CA VAL A 172 11.50 8.28 10.71
C VAL A 172 10.03 8.52 11.05
N TRP A 173 9.11 7.58 10.76
CA TRP A 173 7.67 7.74 11.05
C TRP A 173 7.29 7.66 12.52
N ARG A 174 8.23 7.28 13.40
CA ARG A 174 8.03 7.23 14.86
C ARG A 174 8.70 8.40 15.58
N GLN A 175 9.33 9.33 14.85
CA GLN A 175 9.94 10.51 15.46
C GLN A 175 8.86 11.41 16.07
N PRO A 176 9.09 12.02 17.25
CA PRO A 176 8.06 12.79 17.95
C PRO A 176 7.49 13.97 17.16
N ASP A 177 8.26 14.54 16.24
CA ASP A 177 7.89 15.71 15.44
C ASP A 177 7.29 15.37 14.07
N ILE A 178 7.17 14.08 13.73
CA ILE A 178 6.73 13.64 12.40
C ILE A 178 5.33 14.16 12.03
N GLU A 179 4.42 14.20 13.00
CA GLU A 179 3.05 14.67 12.78
C GLU A 179 3.03 16.17 12.50
N ALA A 180 3.82 16.96 13.24
CA ALA A 180 3.97 18.39 12.98
C ALA A 180 4.60 18.67 11.61
N GLN A 181 5.60 17.87 11.20
CA GLN A 181 6.20 17.94 9.86
C GLN A 181 5.17 17.58 8.77
N PHE A 182 4.35 16.56 8.99
CA PHE A 182 3.28 16.15 8.08
C PHE A 182 2.28 17.29 7.86
N GLU A 183 1.76 17.87 8.94
CA GLU A 183 0.81 18.99 8.86
C GLU A 183 1.41 20.21 8.14
N ALA A 184 2.68 20.54 8.40
CA ALA A 184 3.35 21.64 7.73
C ALA A 184 3.46 21.43 6.21
N VAL A 185 3.79 20.22 5.75
CA VAL A 185 3.86 19.89 4.33
C VAL A 185 2.47 19.88 3.70
N VAL A 186 1.47 19.28 4.38
CA VAL A 186 0.09 19.26 3.90
C VAL A 186 -0.44 20.67 3.72
N GLU A 187 -0.21 21.57 4.69
CA GLU A 187 -0.65 22.96 4.58
C GLU A 187 0.01 23.70 3.40
N LEU A 188 1.31 23.49 3.17
CA LEU A 188 2.00 24.06 2.00
C LEU A 188 1.40 23.55 0.68
N VAL A 189 1.13 22.24 0.60
CA VAL A 189 0.48 21.62 -0.56
C VAL A 189 -0.91 22.20 -0.80
N MET A 190 -1.73 22.35 0.25
CA MET A 190 -3.09 22.91 0.13
C MET A 190 -3.05 24.35 -0.37
N ARG A 191 -2.12 25.17 0.13
CA ARG A 191 -1.92 26.53 -0.39
C ARG A 191 -1.56 26.52 -1.86
N GLY A 192 -0.61 25.68 -2.28
CA GLY A 192 -0.19 25.59 -3.68
C GLY A 192 -1.28 25.11 -4.63
N LEU A 193 -2.26 24.32 -4.15
CA LEU A 193 -3.41 23.90 -4.96
C LEU A 193 -4.50 24.97 -5.10
N ARG A 194 -4.49 26.01 -4.26
CA ARG A 194 -5.47 27.11 -4.26
C ARG A 194 -5.02 28.36 -5.02
N THR A 195 -3.72 28.47 -5.33
CA THR A 195 -3.12 29.60 -6.05
C THR A 195 -3.08 29.35 -7.54
#